data_AF-A0A2G8RUR8-F1
#
_entry.id   AF-A0A2G8RUR8-F1
#
_cell.length_a   1.000
_cell.length_b   1.000
_cell.length_c   1.000
_cell.angle_alpha   90.00
_cell.angle_beta   90.00
_cell.angle_gamma   90.00
#
_symmetry.space_group_name_H-M   'P 1'
#
loop_
_entity.id
_entity.type
_entity.pdbx_description
1 polymer ?
#
loop_
_entity_poly.entity_id
_entity_poly.type
_entity_poly.pdbx_seq_one_letter_code
_entity_poly.pdbx_strand_id
1 'polypeptide(L)'
;MSHIGSVFLGDVQRHRHLSTSTPPSSPPPNATVGPGATYSFGGVDLDDTDQDKAPRSQPAPPSISPALSLELRLRWLETLLFGAKHDLQDQSAKGGVKAEKLKDGETLTRRAEDLQRRLDGVAQSNDALKRFMDRYEQYAHMLTPAFALSGTLPVNPPTYENMSSSELDAFLAEMESDIRGAERDLREISTLENKGVTGAGKLGDYEALQPRLEALLQAHDEDLRMAADLEKRIALLMDHYATNVDTLSELFVSWDETIRDAEEEVDKLEKDRDERRKLGYE
;
A
#
# COMPACT_ATOMS: atom_id res chain seq x y z
N MET A 1 19.00 -49.96 -16.26
CA MET A 1 18.63 -49.18 -17.45
C MET A 1 18.35 -47.77 -17.00
N SER A 2 19.23 -46.87 -17.42
CA SER A 2 19.22 -45.44 -17.12
C SER A 2 18.11 -44.73 -17.88
N HIS A 3 17.39 -43.81 -17.24
CA HIS A 3 16.75 -42.71 -17.94
C HIS A 3 17.08 -41.39 -17.22
N ILE A 4 18.16 -40.79 -17.73
CA ILE A 4 18.51 -39.39 -17.63
C ILE A 4 17.82 -38.67 -18.81
N GLY A 5 17.37 -37.44 -18.55
CA GLY A 5 17.06 -36.44 -19.56
C GLY A 5 15.76 -35.71 -19.23
N SER A 6 15.62 -34.42 -19.41
CA SER A 6 16.53 -33.35 -19.78
C SER A 6 15.73 -32.05 -19.56
N VAL A 7 16.41 -31.01 -19.10
CA VAL A 7 15.88 -29.67 -18.88
C VAL A 7 16.17 -28.83 -20.12
N PHE A 8 15.13 -28.25 -20.74
CA PHE A 8 15.15 -27.00 -21.52
C PHE A 8 13.71 -26.45 -21.43
N LEU A 9 13.41 -25.37 -20.72
CA LEU A 9 13.79 -23.95 -20.93
C LEU A 9 13.30 -23.42 -22.28
N GLY A 10 12.19 -22.66 -22.25
CA GLY A 10 11.78 -21.82 -23.38
C GLY A 10 10.29 -21.51 -23.43
N ASP A 11 9.96 -20.24 -23.26
CA ASP A 11 8.73 -19.57 -23.70
C ASP A 11 7.41 -19.80 -22.95
N VAL A 12 7.21 -18.97 -21.92
CA VAL A 12 5.87 -18.46 -21.59
C VAL A 12 5.93 -16.93 -21.65
N GLN A 13 5.51 -16.40 -22.81
CA GLN A 13 5.17 -14.99 -23.00
C GLN A 13 4.17 -14.54 -21.94
N ARG A 14 4.62 -13.72 -20.99
CA ARG A 14 3.73 -12.95 -20.11
C ARG A 14 3.54 -11.56 -20.70
N HIS A 15 2.34 -11.32 -21.23
CA HIS A 15 1.82 -9.99 -21.48
C HIS A 15 1.79 -9.19 -20.16
N ARG A 16 2.63 -8.16 -20.08
CA ARG A 16 2.54 -7.10 -19.06
C ARG A 16 1.46 -6.11 -19.49
N HIS A 17 0.25 -6.25 -18.93
CA HIS A 17 -0.68 -5.12 -18.84
C HIS A 17 -0.34 -4.33 -17.56
N LEU A 18 0.14 -3.11 -17.75
CA LEU A 18 0.30 -2.12 -16.69
C LEU A 18 -1.06 -1.48 -16.42
N SER A 19 -1.75 -1.95 -15.38
CA SER A 19 -2.86 -1.22 -14.77
C SER A 19 -2.42 -0.71 -13.40
N THR A 20 -2.21 0.59 -13.37
CA THR A 20 -2.00 1.44 -12.20
C THR A 20 -3.36 1.67 -11.54
N SER A 21 -3.62 1.07 -10.38
CA SER A 21 -4.66 1.53 -9.46
C SER A 21 -4.20 1.32 -8.02
N THR A 22 -3.83 2.41 -7.38
CA THR A 22 -3.56 2.51 -5.95
C THR A 22 -4.88 2.37 -5.15
N PRO A 23 -4.95 1.54 -4.11
CA PRO A 23 -6.09 1.53 -3.19
C PRO A 23 -5.99 2.69 -2.19
N PRO A 24 -7.11 3.33 -1.78
CA PRO A 24 -7.08 4.38 -0.77
C PRO A 24 -6.90 3.79 0.64
N SER A 25 -5.87 4.28 1.35
CA SER A 25 -5.64 4.04 2.78
C SER A 25 -6.72 4.72 3.62
N SER A 26 -7.33 3.97 4.53
CA SER A 26 -8.19 4.49 5.60
C SER A 26 -7.39 4.57 6.91
N PRO A 27 -7.53 5.62 7.74
CA PRO A 27 -6.78 5.77 8.98
C PRO A 27 -7.43 5.01 10.15
N PRO A 28 -6.66 4.62 11.19
CA PRO A 28 -7.15 3.85 12.34
C PRO A 28 -7.85 4.76 13.38
N PRO A 29 -8.87 4.27 14.12
CA PRO A 29 -9.40 4.98 15.27
C PRO A 29 -8.54 4.72 16.52
N ASN A 30 -7.82 5.76 16.96
CA ASN A 30 -7.24 5.79 18.31
C ASN A 30 -8.36 6.03 19.33
N ALA A 31 -8.65 5.02 20.14
CA ALA A 31 -9.46 5.12 21.34
C ALA A 31 -8.57 5.54 22.53
N THR A 32 -8.81 6.74 23.06
CA THR A 32 -8.35 7.14 24.40
C THR A 32 -9.57 7.36 25.28
N VAL A 33 -9.82 6.42 26.18
CA VAL A 33 -10.88 6.44 27.18
C VAL A 33 -10.46 7.35 28.35
N GLY A 34 -11.30 8.33 28.69
CA GLY A 34 -11.39 8.95 30.01
C GLY A 34 -12.66 8.48 30.72
N PRO A 35 -12.68 8.44 32.07
CA PRO A 35 -13.41 7.44 32.82
C PRO A 35 -14.83 7.85 33.19
N GLY A 36 -15.74 6.86 33.24
CA GLY A 36 -16.98 6.98 34.01
C GLY A 36 -18.20 6.35 33.35
N ALA A 37 -18.39 5.05 33.58
CA ALA A 37 -19.67 4.40 33.93
C ALA A 37 -19.57 2.91 33.58
N THR A 38 -19.50 2.12 34.65
CA THR A 38 -19.59 0.67 34.69
C THR A 38 -20.86 0.16 34.02
N TYR A 39 -20.74 -0.63 32.95
CA TYR A 39 -21.71 -1.66 32.61
C TYR A 39 -20.97 -2.98 32.36
N SER A 40 -21.28 -3.92 33.24
CA SER A 40 -20.74 -5.28 33.28
C SER A 40 -21.35 -6.09 32.13
N PHE A 41 -20.54 -6.51 31.16
CA PHE A 41 -20.90 -7.57 30.22
C PHE A 41 -20.27 -8.87 30.72
N GLY A 42 -20.92 -9.48 31.71
CA GLY A 42 -20.61 -10.84 32.15
C GLY A 42 -21.55 -11.83 31.47
N GLY A 43 -20.96 -12.84 30.83
CA GLY A 43 -21.54 -14.17 30.63
C GLY A 43 -22.70 -14.27 29.63
N VAL A 44 -22.37 -14.54 28.37
CA VAL A 44 -23.33 -15.19 27.46
C VAL A 44 -23.02 -16.68 27.50
N ASP A 45 -23.70 -17.39 28.41
CA ASP A 45 -23.86 -18.85 28.32
C ASP A 45 -24.84 -19.13 27.17
N LEU A 46 -24.39 -19.89 26.17
CA LEU A 46 -25.24 -20.46 25.13
C LEU A 46 -25.79 -21.80 25.63
N ASP A 47 -26.96 -21.78 26.24
CA ASP A 47 -27.94 -22.88 26.17
C ASP A 47 -29.25 -22.42 26.79
N ASP A 48 -30.28 -22.13 25.97
CA ASP A 48 -31.65 -22.62 26.19
C ASP A 48 -32.58 -22.10 25.08
N THR A 49 -33.13 -23.02 24.31
CA THR A 49 -34.24 -22.79 23.38
C THR A 49 -35.55 -23.00 24.14
N ASP A 50 -36.39 -21.96 24.29
CA ASP A 50 -37.84 -22.02 24.02
C ASP A 50 -38.62 -20.74 24.39
N GLN A 51 -39.45 -20.32 23.42
CA GLN A 51 -40.81 -19.75 23.48
C GLN A 51 -41.15 -18.45 24.27
N ASP A 52 -41.81 -17.56 23.50
CA ASP A 52 -42.81 -16.56 23.87
C ASP A 52 -42.50 -15.51 24.95
N LYS A 53 -42.02 -14.33 24.51
CA LYS A 53 -42.19 -13.09 25.28
C LYS A 53 -42.36 -11.86 24.38
N ALA A 54 -43.51 -11.20 24.54
CA ALA A 54 -43.95 -9.98 23.86
C ALA A 54 -42.92 -8.82 23.92
N PRO A 55 -42.94 -7.87 22.95
CA PRO A 55 -41.91 -6.84 22.82
C PRO A 55 -41.99 -5.83 23.97
N ARG A 56 -40.87 -5.62 24.66
CA ARG A 56 -40.72 -4.59 25.69
C ARG A 56 -40.73 -3.20 25.03
N SER A 57 -41.70 -2.37 25.39
CA SER A 57 -41.78 -0.95 25.03
C SER A 57 -40.54 -0.19 25.53
N GLN A 58 -39.84 0.48 24.62
CA GLN A 58 -38.79 1.44 24.95
C GLN A 58 -39.37 2.65 25.72
N PRO A 59 -38.69 3.18 26.75
CA PRO A 59 -39.13 4.38 27.44
C PRO A 59 -39.01 5.61 26.53
N ALA A 60 -40.07 6.43 26.47
CA ALA A 60 -40.10 7.66 25.69
C ALA A 60 -38.99 8.64 26.13
N PRO A 61 -38.39 9.41 25.20
CA PRO A 61 -37.34 10.37 25.52
C PRO A 61 -37.86 11.47 26.47
N PRO A 62 -36.99 12.02 27.34
CA PRO A 62 -37.41 13.02 28.32
C PRO A 62 -37.92 14.29 27.63
N SER A 63 -39.19 14.64 27.88
CA SER A 63 -39.80 15.85 27.34
C SER A 63 -39.24 17.08 28.07
N ILE A 64 -38.33 17.81 27.43
CA ILE A 64 -37.80 19.07 27.94
C ILE A 64 -38.94 20.10 27.95
N SER A 65 -39.10 20.84 29.05
CA SER A 65 -40.11 21.90 29.12
C SER A 65 -39.80 22.99 28.09
N PRO A 66 -40.82 23.56 27.41
CA PRO A 66 -40.60 24.54 26.34
C PRO A 66 -39.83 25.78 26.82
N ALA A 67 -40.05 26.21 28.06
CA ALA A 67 -39.29 27.29 28.68
C ALA A 67 -37.79 26.99 28.78
N LEU A 68 -37.42 25.80 29.25
CA LEU A 68 -36.01 25.37 29.38
C LEU A 68 -35.35 25.24 28.00
N SER A 69 -36.09 24.75 26.99
CA SER A 69 -35.58 24.69 25.62
C SER A 69 -35.27 26.07 25.03
N LEU A 70 -36.06 27.09 25.38
CA LEU A 70 -35.84 28.46 24.91
C LEU A 70 -34.66 29.09 25.62
N GLU A 71 -34.51 28.87 26.93
CA GLU A 71 -33.34 29.32 27.69
C GLU A 71 -32.04 28.68 27.18
N LEU A 72 -32.04 27.38 26.89
CA LEU A 72 -30.89 26.69 26.30
C LEU A 72 -30.54 27.25 24.92
N ARG A 73 -31.55 27.54 24.08
CA ARG A 73 -31.33 28.16 22.77
C ARG A 73 -30.82 29.58 22.89
N LEU A 74 -31.33 30.38 23.82
CA LEU A 74 -30.84 31.73 24.08
C LEU A 74 -29.39 31.71 24.58
N ARG A 75 -29.07 30.83 25.52
CA ARG A 75 -27.69 30.61 25.99
C ARG A 75 -26.79 30.11 24.87
N TRP A 76 -27.30 29.25 23.98
CA TRP A 76 -26.55 28.78 22.82
C TRP A 76 -26.28 29.91 21.81
N LEU A 77 -27.29 30.72 21.51
CA LEU A 77 -27.15 31.92 20.67
C LEU A 77 -26.18 32.93 21.29
N GLU A 78 -26.23 33.12 22.61
CA GLU A 78 -25.27 33.94 23.35
C GLU A 78 -23.84 33.37 23.22
N THR A 79 -23.67 32.05 23.39
CA THR A 79 -22.36 31.41 23.20
C THR A 79 -21.86 31.45 21.75
N LEU A 80 -22.75 31.45 20.76
CA LEU A 80 -22.37 31.60 19.35
C LEU A 80 -21.97 33.04 19.03
N LEU A 81 -22.66 34.01 19.62
CA LEU A 81 -22.46 35.43 19.33
C LEU A 81 -21.27 36.02 20.11
N PHE A 82 -21.07 35.60 21.36
CA PHE A 82 -20.01 36.09 22.25
C PHE A 82 -18.85 35.08 22.46
N GLY A 83 -19.00 33.84 21.96
CA GLY A 83 -18.08 32.74 22.25
C GLY A 83 -18.32 32.13 23.63
N ALA A 84 -17.89 30.89 23.85
CA ALA A 84 -18.02 30.16 25.12
C ALA A 84 -17.17 30.71 26.30
N LYS A 85 -16.84 32.01 26.29
CA LYS A 85 -15.92 32.64 27.25
C LYS A 85 -16.46 33.98 27.76
N HIS A 86 -17.62 33.97 28.40
CA HIS A 86 -18.02 35.09 29.26
C HIS A 86 -17.79 34.82 30.76
N ASP A 87 -17.07 33.76 31.14
CA ASP A 87 -16.85 33.43 32.56
C ASP A 87 -15.39 33.17 32.97
N LEU A 88 -14.44 33.69 32.19
CA LEU A 88 -13.02 33.69 32.55
C LEU A 88 -12.39 35.04 32.17
N GLN A 89 -12.89 36.10 32.82
CA GLN A 89 -12.08 37.29 33.00
C GLN A 89 -11.00 36.92 34.03
N ASP A 90 -9.74 37.11 33.62
CA ASP A 90 -8.51 36.91 34.40
C ASP A 90 -8.05 35.46 34.62
N GLN A 91 -7.36 34.88 33.61
CA GLN A 91 -6.04 34.26 33.87
C GLN A 91 -5.25 33.87 32.60
N SER A 92 -3.99 34.34 32.62
CA SER A 92 -2.78 33.79 32.00
C SER A 92 -2.70 33.55 30.49
N ALA A 93 -1.84 34.37 29.89
CA ALA A 93 -1.05 34.07 28.72
C ALA A 93 -0.33 32.71 28.81
N LYS A 94 -0.50 31.87 27.78
CA LYS A 94 0.55 31.15 27.01
C LYS A 94 -0.07 30.00 26.23
N GLY A 95 0.05 30.06 24.90
CA GLY A 95 -0.07 28.91 24.00
C GLY A 95 -1.34 28.89 23.14
N GLY A 96 -1.16 29.09 21.83
CA GLY A 96 -2.10 28.64 20.80
C GLY A 96 -3.10 29.69 20.30
N VAL A 97 -2.83 30.23 19.11
CA VAL A 97 -3.72 30.99 18.20
C VAL A 97 -4.54 32.12 18.85
N LYS A 98 -4.11 33.37 18.62
CA LYS A 98 -4.81 34.59 19.05
C LYS A 98 -6.28 34.56 18.59
N ALA A 99 -7.19 34.19 19.49
CA ALA A 99 -8.58 34.59 19.39
C ALA A 99 -8.58 36.12 19.45
N GLU A 100 -8.80 36.74 18.30
CA GLU A 100 -8.76 38.19 18.14
C GLU A 100 -9.89 38.78 18.99
N LYS A 101 -9.60 39.22 20.22
CA LYS A 101 -10.55 39.99 21.02
C LYS A 101 -10.94 41.23 20.21
N LEU A 102 -12.24 41.55 20.15
CA LEU A 102 -12.72 42.80 19.56
C LEU A 102 -11.95 43.94 20.23
N LYS A 103 -11.24 44.75 19.46
CA LYS A 103 -10.62 45.96 20.02
C LYS A 103 -11.75 46.90 20.44
N ASP A 104 -11.58 47.63 21.54
CA ASP A 104 -12.57 48.61 22.00
C ASP A 104 -12.88 49.60 20.86
N GLY A 105 -14.09 49.51 20.31
CA GLY A 105 -14.58 50.31 19.17
C GLY A 105 -14.73 49.58 17.82
N GLU A 106 -14.34 48.31 17.71
CA GLU A 106 -14.68 47.48 16.54
C GLU A 106 -16.06 46.84 16.75
N THR A 107 -17.05 47.28 15.98
CA THR A 107 -18.36 46.63 15.95
C THR A 107 -18.27 45.31 15.19
N LEU A 108 -19.08 44.32 15.58
CA LEU A 108 -19.18 43.03 14.89
C LEU A 108 -19.45 43.20 13.38
N THR A 109 -20.23 44.24 13.04
CA THR A 109 -20.52 44.63 11.66
C THR A 109 -19.25 44.96 10.88
N ARG A 110 -18.32 45.72 11.46
CA ARG A 110 -17.07 46.09 10.79
C ARG A 110 -16.14 44.89 10.59
N ARG A 111 -16.13 43.95 11.54
CA ARG A 111 -15.40 42.68 11.39
C ARG A 111 -16.01 41.76 10.35
N ALA A 112 -17.34 41.66 10.32
CA ALA A 112 -18.04 40.90 9.30
C ALA A 112 -17.78 41.50 7.90
N GLU A 113 -17.78 42.83 7.78
CA GLU A 113 -17.42 43.53 6.53
C GLU A 113 -15.96 43.28 6.13
N ASP A 114 -15.00 43.33 7.07
CA ASP A 114 -13.60 43.04 6.78
C ASP A 114 -13.36 41.58 6.39
N LEU A 115 -14.06 40.64 7.04
CA LEU A 115 -14.03 39.22 6.67
C LEU A 115 -14.68 38.99 5.31
N GLN A 116 -15.81 39.64 5.04
CA GLN A 116 -16.48 39.60 3.75
C GLN A 116 -15.56 40.13 2.65
N ARG A 117 -14.90 41.28 2.85
CA ARG A 117 -13.92 41.83 1.89
C ARG A 117 -12.75 40.87 1.63
N ARG A 118 -12.25 40.21 2.68
CA ARG A 118 -11.17 39.20 2.54
C ARG A 118 -11.66 37.97 1.80
N LEU A 119 -12.85 37.48 2.11
CA LEU A 119 -13.46 36.33 1.47
C LEU A 119 -13.79 36.62 -0.01
N ASP A 120 -14.32 37.80 -0.31
CA ASP A 120 -14.56 38.27 -1.67
C ASP A 120 -13.25 38.38 -2.46
N GLY A 121 -12.17 38.86 -1.84
CA GLY A 121 -10.84 38.86 -2.45
C GLY A 121 -10.32 37.46 -2.79
N VAL A 122 -10.50 36.49 -1.87
CA VAL A 122 -10.12 35.09 -2.10
C VAL A 122 -11.01 34.44 -3.16
N ALA A 123 -12.32 34.69 -3.12
CA ALA A 123 -13.27 34.18 -4.10
C ALA A 123 -13.01 34.75 -5.51
N GLN A 124 -12.63 36.03 -5.62
CA GLN A 124 -12.25 36.64 -6.89
C GLN A 124 -10.91 36.11 -7.43
N SER A 125 -9.98 35.71 -6.54
CA SER A 125 -8.72 35.10 -6.95
C SER A 125 -8.86 33.67 -7.48
N ASN A 126 -10.01 33.02 -7.25
CA ASN A 126 -10.25 31.64 -7.62
C ASN A 126 -11.59 31.48 -8.35
N ASP A 127 -11.53 31.33 -9.67
CA ASP A 127 -12.70 31.16 -10.54
C ASP A 127 -13.59 29.97 -10.15
N ALA A 128 -13.02 28.90 -9.58
CA ALA A 128 -13.81 27.75 -9.14
C ALA A 128 -14.65 28.08 -7.90
N LEU A 129 -14.08 28.82 -6.94
CA LEU A 129 -14.81 29.30 -5.76
C LEU A 129 -15.89 30.31 -6.15
N LYS A 130 -15.60 31.22 -7.08
CA LYS A 130 -16.60 32.15 -7.61
C LYS A 130 -17.80 31.42 -8.24
N ARG A 131 -17.53 30.46 -9.14
CA ARG A 131 -18.58 29.61 -9.76
C ARG A 131 -19.35 28.74 -8.77
N PHE A 132 -18.74 28.41 -7.63
CA PHE A 132 -19.38 27.69 -6.54
C PHE A 132 -20.27 28.62 -5.71
N MET A 133 -19.79 29.80 -5.35
CA MET A 133 -20.56 30.83 -4.63
C MET A 133 -21.77 31.30 -5.43
N ASP A 134 -21.62 31.52 -6.75
CA ASP A 134 -22.72 31.89 -7.65
C ASP A 134 -23.83 30.82 -7.72
N ARG A 135 -23.48 29.56 -7.43
CA ARG A 135 -24.40 28.41 -7.42
C ARG A 135 -24.58 27.84 -6.01
N TYR A 136 -24.22 28.61 -4.98
CA TYR A 136 -24.23 28.12 -3.61
C TYR A 136 -25.64 27.71 -3.19
N GLU A 137 -26.65 28.53 -3.48
CA GLU A 137 -28.05 28.20 -3.16
C GLU A 137 -28.51 26.92 -3.87
N GLN A 138 -28.03 26.68 -5.10
CA GLN A 138 -28.37 25.48 -5.87
C GLN A 138 -27.74 24.24 -5.25
N TYR A 139 -26.52 24.33 -4.73
CA TYR A 139 -25.79 23.19 -4.13
C TYR A 139 -25.83 23.16 -2.61
N ALA A 140 -26.52 24.10 -1.95
CA ALA A 140 -26.60 24.20 -0.50
C ALA A 140 -27.10 22.91 0.14
N HIS A 141 -28.08 22.26 -0.50
CA HIS A 141 -28.65 20.98 -0.07
C HIS A 141 -27.65 19.81 -0.13
N MET A 142 -26.63 19.86 -0.99
CA MET A 142 -25.56 18.85 -1.04
C MET A 142 -24.44 19.13 -0.02
N LEU A 143 -24.29 20.40 0.38
CA LEU A 143 -23.30 20.85 1.37
C LEU A 143 -23.79 20.72 2.81
N THR A 144 -25.09 20.53 2.99
CA THR A 144 -25.69 20.11 4.26
C THR A 144 -25.89 18.60 4.20
N PRO A 145 -24.89 17.78 4.57
CA PRO A 145 -25.09 16.34 4.59
C PRO A 145 -26.24 16.03 5.56
N ALA A 146 -27.24 15.27 5.08
CA ALA A 146 -28.38 14.84 5.89
C ALA A 146 -27.96 14.16 7.20
N PHE A 147 -26.75 13.57 7.23
CA PHE A 147 -26.11 13.02 8.42
C PHE A 147 -25.89 14.07 9.54
N ALA A 148 -25.51 15.30 9.22
CA ALA A 148 -25.28 16.36 10.23
C ALA A 148 -26.58 16.97 10.79
N LEU A 149 -27.69 16.83 10.06
CA LEU A 149 -29.03 17.26 10.48
C LEU A 149 -29.85 16.14 11.13
N SER A 150 -29.35 14.89 11.09
CA SER A 150 -30.01 13.69 11.62
C SER A 150 -30.28 13.73 13.12
N GLY A 151 -29.74 14.71 13.86
CA GLY A 151 -29.99 14.91 15.28
C GLY A 151 -30.92 16.08 15.64
N THR A 152 -31.22 17.00 14.71
CA THR A 152 -31.95 18.25 15.00
C THR A 152 -33.24 18.44 14.20
N LEU A 153 -33.35 17.76 13.06
CA LEU A 153 -34.58 17.61 12.30
C LEU A 153 -34.89 16.11 12.21
N PRO A 154 -36.16 15.68 12.34
CA PRO A 154 -36.54 14.30 12.06
C PRO A 154 -36.38 14.04 10.56
N VAL A 155 -35.15 13.79 10.13
CA VAL A 155 -34.89 13.11 8.85
C VAL A 155 -35.21 11.66 9.15
N ASN A 156 -36.45 11.28 8.85
CA ASN A 156 -36.82 9.88 8.85
C ASN A 156 -35.77 9.12 8.01
N PRO A 157 -35.29 7.93 8.46
CA PRO A 157 -34.72 6.98 7.50
C PRO A 157 -35.73 6.84 6.35
N PRO A 158 -35.30 6.70 5.08
CA PRO A 158 -36.22 6.65 3.94
C PRO A 158 -37.36 5.72 4.32
N THR A 159 -38.53 6.32 4.55
CA THR A 159 -39.64 5.61 5.15
C THR A 159 -40.22 4.80 4.01
N TYR A 160 -39.68 3.60 3.80
CA TYR A 160 -40.12 2.67 2.77
C TYR A 160 -41.64 2.40 2.86
N GLU A 161 -42.25 2.63 4.03
CA GLU A 161 -43.70 2.55 4.26
C GLU A 161 -44.52 3.59 3.47
N ASN A 162 -43.91 4.70 3.03
CA ASN A 162 -44.60 5.78 2.29
C ASN A 162 -44.30 5.79 0.78
N MET A 163 -43.50 4.85 0.27
CA MET A 163 -43.26 4.74 -1.17
C MET A 163 -44.45 4.06 -1.85
N SER A 164 -44.90 4.62 -2.97
CA SER A 164 -45.85 3.89 -3.81
C SER A 164 -45.19 2.62 -4.35
N SER A 165 -45.98 1.57 -4.60
CA SER A 165 -45.45 0.31 -5.14
C SER A 165 -44.67 0.51 -6.44
N SER A 166 -45.08 1.49 -7.27
CA SER A 166 -44.36 1.86 -8.49
C SER A 166 -43.00 2.52 -8.25
N GLU A 167 -42.86 3.32 -7.19
CA GLU A 167 -41.57 3.95 -6.84
C GLU A 167 -40.62 2.93 -6.23
N LEU A 168 -41.15 1.98 -5.45
CA LEU A 168 -40.38 0.87 -4.91
C LEU A 168 -39.87 -0.05 -6.04
N ASP A 169 -40.73 -0.38 -7.01
CA ASP A 169 -40.32 -1.18 -8.17
C ASP A 169 -39.25 -0.47 -9.02
N ALA A 170 -39.38 0.85 -9.22
CA ALA A 170 -38.37 1.65 -9.91
C ALA A 170 -37.04 1.69 -9.14
N PHE A 171 -37.09 1.83 -7.81
CA PHE A 171 -35.92 1.80 -6.95
C PHE A 171 -35.24 0.42 -6.93
N LEU A 172 -36.02 -0.67 -6.88
CA LEU A 172 -35.48 -2.02 -6.98
C LEU A 172 -34.86 -2.29 -8.35
N ALA A 173 -35.42 -1.75 -9.43
CA ALA A 173 -34.84 -1.84 -10.77
C ALA A 173 -33.52 -1.06 -10.88
N GLU A 174 -33.40 0.09 -10.23
CA GLU A 174 -32.14 0.85 -10.14
C GLU A 174 -31.10 0.10 -9.30
N MET A 175 -31.51 -0.54 -8.20
CA MET A 175 -30.65 -1.30 -7.30
C MET A 175 -30.35 -2.73 -7.79
N GLU A 176 -30.99 -3.20 -8.86
CA GLU A 176 -30.84 -4.56 -9.38
C GLU A 176 -29.38 -4.87 -9.75
N SER A 177 -28.67 -3.91 -10.36
CA SER A 177 -27.25 -4.07 -10.71
C SER A 177 -26.38 -4.24 -9.47
N ASP A 178 -26.67 -3.47 -8.42
CA ASP A 178 -25.88 -3.42 -7.20
C ASP A 178 -26.14 -4.67 -6.36
N ILE A 179 -27.38 -5.13 -6.29
CA ILE A 179 -27.77 -6.39 -5.65
C ILE A 179 -27.09 -7.57 -6.35
N ARG A 180 -27.06 -7.60 -7.69
CA ARG A 180 -26.36 -8.65 -8.45
C ARG A 180 -24.84 -8.58 -8.28
N GLY A 181 -24.28 -7.37 -8.19
CA GLY A 181 -22.87 -7.16 -7.87
C GLY A 181 -22.52 -7.73 -6.50
N ALA A 182 -23.28 -7.34 -5.48
CA ALA A 182 -23.11 -7.85 -4.13
C ALA A 182 -23.31 -9.37 -4.04
N GLU A 183 -24.27 -9.96 -4.76
CA GLU A 183 -24.46 -11.41 -4.80
C GLU A 183 -23.24 -12.12 -5.42
N ARG A 184 -22.66 -11.56 -6.49
CA ARG A 184 -21.44 -12.08 -7.11
C ARG A 184 -20.26 -12.02 -6.13
N ASP A 185 -20.12 -10.90 -5.43
CA ASP A 185 -19.05 -10.69 -4.46
C ASP A 185 -19.22 -11.64 -3.26
N LEU A 186 -20.44 -11.83 -2.74
CA LEU A 186 -20.73 -12.78 -1.68
C LEU A 186 -20.46 -14.22 -2.13
N ARG A 187 -20.76 -14.57 -3.39
CA ARG A 187 -20.38 -15.87 -3.95
C ARG A 187 -18.86 -16.01 -4.03
N GLU A 188 -18.15 -14.99 -4.49
CA GLU A 188 -16.69 -15.01 -4.53
C GLU A 188 -16.10 -15.18 -3.12
N ILE A 189 -16.57 -14.41 -2.14
CA ILE A 189 -16.17 -14.50 -0.73
C ILE A 189 -16.43 -15.92 -0.21
N SER A 190 -17.62 -16.49 -0.44
CA SER A 190 -17.90 -17.88 -0.03
C SER A 190 -16.99 -18.89 -0.73
N THR A 191 -16.61 -18.68 -1.99
CA THR A 191 -15.64 -19.56 -2.66
C THR A 191 -14.24 -19.42 -2.07
N LEU A 192 -13.83 -18.23 -1.63
CA LEU A 192 -12.54 -17.98 -0.99
C LEU A 192 -12.50 -18.54 0.44
N GLU A 193 -13.61 -18.45 1.15
CA GLU A 193 -13.81 -19.07 2.47
C GLU A 193 -13.78 -20.59 2.37
N ASN A 194 -14.49 -21.19 1.40
CA ASN A 194 -14.45 -22.63 1.13
C ASN A 194 -13.04 -23.11 0.73
N LYS A 195 -12.23 -22.24 0.11
CA LYS A 195 -10.81 -22.50 -0.20
C LYS A 195 -9.89 -22.32 1.01
N GLY A 196 -10.41 -21.89 2.16
CA GLY A 196 -9.64 -21.64 3.37
C GLY A 196 -8.68 -20.46 3.25
N VAL A 197 -9.02 -19.46 2.43
CA VAL A 197 -8.20 -18.24 2.21
C VAL A 197 -8.57 -17.12 3.20
N THR A 198 -9.69 -17.24 3.90
CA THR A 198 -10.11 -16.29 4.94
C THR A 198 -9.32 -16.51 6.23
N GLY A 199 -8.71 -15.44 6.77
CA GLY A 199 -7.86 -15.49 7.98
C GLY A 199 -6.37 -15.68 7.67
N ALA A 200 -5.65 -16.41 8.53
CA ALA A 200 -4.22 -16.73 8.33
C ALA A 200 -3.99 -17.87 7.32
N GLY A 201 -5.05 -18.46 6.74
CA GLY A 201 -4.96 -19.59 5.82
C GLY A 201 -4.12 -20.74 6.39
N LYS A 202 -3.09 -21.17 5.66
CA LYS A 202 -2.11 -22.18 6.11
C LYS A 202 -0.87 -21.59 6.77
N LEU A 203 -0.90 -20.33 7.21
CA LEU A 203 0.29 -19.65 7.70
C LEU A 203 0.91 -20.32 8.94
N GLY A 204 0.08 -20.89 9.81
CA GLY A 204 0.53 -21.67 10.96
C GLY A 204 1.29 -22.95 10.57
N ASP A 205 0.97 -23.55 9.42
CA ASP A 205 1.67 -24.75 8.94
C ASP A 205 3.10 -24.43 8.45
N TYR A 206 3.37 -23.17 8.07
CA TYR A 206 4.70 -22.75 7.61
C TYR A 206 5.67 -22.43 8.76
N GLU A 207 5.18 -22.18 9.98
CA GLU A 207 6.04 -21.99 11.15
C GLU A 207 6.84 -23.27 11.46
N ALA A 208 6.21 -24.44 11.31
CA ALA A 208 6.88 -25.74 11.43
C ALA A 208 7.93 -25.98 10.33
N LEU A 209 7.86 -25.25 9.21
CA LEU A 209 8.78 -25.39 8.07
C LEU A 209 10.01 -24.49 8.18
N GLN A 210 9.99 -23.50 9.08
CA GLN A 210 11.08 -22.57 9.33
C GLN A 210 12.44 -23.26 9.64
N PRO A 211 12.54 -24.28 10.52
CA PRO A 211 13.83 -24.92 10.79
C PRO A 211 14.38 -25.66 9.57
N ARG A 212 13.50 -26.20 8.71
CA ARG A 212 13.91 -26.85 7.46
C ARG A 212 14.43 -25.83 6.45
N LEU A 213 13.82 -24.65 6.37
CA LEU A 213 14.28 -23.56 5.53
C LEU A 213 15.65 -23.05 6.00
N GLU A 214 15.82 -22.87 7.31
CA GLU A 214 17.08 -22.42 7.89
C GLU A 214 18.21 -23.42 7.63
N ALA A 215 17.96 -24.72 7.81
CA ALA A 215 18.92 -25.77 7.47
C ALA A 215 19.28 -25.76 5.98
N LEU A 216 18.29 -25.51 5.09
CA LEU A 216 18.54 -25.43 3.65
C LEU A 216 19.35 -24.19 3.28
N LEU A 217 19.09 -23.04 3.90
CA LEU A 217 19.88 -21.82 3.71
C LEU A 217 21.32 -22.03 4.16
N GLN A 218 21.54 -22.65 5.31
CA GLN A 218 22.88 -22.95 5.81
C GLN A 218 23.64 -23.89 4.86
N ALA A 219 22.99 -24.97 4.41
CA ALA A 219 23.60 -25.89 3.43
C ALA A 219 23.94 -25.19 2.11
N HIS A 220 23.06 -24.31 1.63
CA HIS A 220 23.29 -23.53 0.42
C HIS A 220 24.48 -22.57 0.57
N ASP A 221 24.63 -21.91 1.73
CA ASP A 221 25.77 -21.02 1.98
C ASP A 221 27.09 -21.79 2.08
N GLU A 222 27.08 -23.01 2.61
CA GLU A 222 28.23 -23.91 2.60
C GLU A 222 28.60 -24.33 1.16
N ASP A 223 27.60 -24.70 0.35
CA ASP A 223 27.80 -25.07 -1.05
C ASP A 223 28.37 -23.89 -1.87
N LEU A 224 27.89 -22.67 -1.65
CA LEU A 224 28.44 -21.47 -2.32
C LEU A 224 29.91 -21.25 -1.99
N ARG A 225 30.31 -21.48 -0.73
CA ARG A 225 31.72 -21.36 -0.32
C ARG A 225 32.58 -22.43 -0.99
N MET A 226 32.11 -23.67 -1.01
CA MET A 226 32.83 -24.76 -1.68
C MET A 226 32.94 -24.53 -3.18
N ALA A 227 31.87 -24.05 -3.82
CA ALA A 227 31.88 -23.69 -5.24
C ALA A 227 32.92 -22.60 -5.53
N ALA A 228 32.94 -21.52 -4.75
CA ALA A 228 33.89 -20.43 -4.93
C ALA A 228 35.35 -20.89 -4.76
N ASP A 229 35.63 -21.80 -3.83
CA ASP A 229 36.98 -22.33 -3.63
C ASP A 229 37.40 -23.30 -4.75
N LEU A 230 36.46 -24.10 -5.27
CA LEU A 230 36.69 -24.92 -6.46
C LEU A 230 36.94 -24.06 -7.70
N GLU A 231 36.17 -22.99 -7.90
CA GLU A 231 36.35 -22.04 -8.99
C GLU A 231 37.75 -21.41 -8.95
N LYS A 232 38.21 -20.94 -7.78
CA LYS A 232 39.58 -20.43 -7.62
C LYS A 232 40.62 -21.48 -7.98
N ARG A 233 40.42 -22.73 -7.53
CA ARG A 233 41.37 -23.82 -7.82
C ARG A 233 41.41 -24.16 -9.30
N ILE A 234 40.26 -24.17 -9.98
CA ILE A 234 40.18 -24.40 -11.43
C ILE A 234 40.85 -23.24 -12.17
N ALA A 235 40.58 -21.99 -11.77
CA ALA A 235 41.22 -20.83 -12.37
C ALA A 235 42.75 -20.89 -12.26
N LEU A 236 43.29 -21.24 -11.09
CA LEU A 236 44.73 -21.44 -10.90
C LEU A 236 45.29 -22.58 -11.75
N LEU A 237 44.56 -23.70 -11.85
CA LEU A 237 44.99 -24.81 -12.70
C LEU A 237 45.02 -24.41 -14.19
N MET A 238 44.03 -23.64 -14.65
CA MET A 238 44.00 -23.14 -16.02
C MET A 238 45.13 -22.14 -16.29
N ASP A 239 45.45 -21.28 -15.33
CA ASP A 239 46.57 -20.33 -15.41
C ASP A 239 47.91 -21.08 -15.52
N HIS A 240 48.14 -22.05 -14.63
CA HIS A 240 49.33 -22.92 -14.72
C HIS A 240 49.40 -23.68 -16.05
N TYR A 241 48.28 -24.21 -16.53
CA TYR A 241 48.25 -24.88 -17.83
C TYR A 241 48.60 -23.92 -18.98
N ALA A 242 48.05 -22.70 -18.98
CA ALA A 242 48.38 -21.68 -19.98
C ALA A 242 49.88 -21.36 -19.96
N THR A 243 50.47 -21.09 -18.79
CA THR A 243 51.92 -20.83 -18.69
C THR A 243 52.79 -22.02 -19.13
N ASN A 244 52.37 -23.26 -18.83
CA ASN A 244 53.07 -24.45 -19.29
C ASN A 244 52.98 -24.63 -20.82
N VAL A 245 51.83 -24.30 -21.41
CA VAL A 245 51.67 -24.34 -22.88
C VAL A 245 52.51 -23.24 -23.55
N ASP A 246 52.56 -22.04 -22.97
CA ASP A 246 53.37 -20.93 -23.50
C ASP A 246 54.87 -21.29 -23.46
N THR A 247 55.36 -21.80 -22.32
CA THR A 247 56.77 -22.24 -22.19
C THR A 247 57.12 -23.42 -23.10
N LEU A 248 56.21 -24.39 -23.28
CA LEU A 248 56.41 -25.46 -24.27
C LEU A 248 56.43 -24.90 -25.68
N SER A 249 55.58 -23.95 -26.00
CA SER A 249 55.53 -23.31 -27.33
C SER A 249 56.82 -22.53 -27.61
N GLU A 250 57.34 -21.79 -26.63
CA GLU A 250 58.64 -21.12 -26.72
C GLU A 250 59.79 -22.12 -26.92
N LEU A 251 59.78 -23.24 -26.19
CA LEU A 251 60.77 -24.30 -26.35
C LEU A 251 60.71 -24.90 -27.77
N PHE A 252 59.52 -25.19 -28.30
CA PHE A 252 59.36 -25.71 -29.66
C PHE A 252 59.86 -24.73 -30.71
N VAL A 253 59.63 -23.43 -30.55
CA VAL A 253 60.18 -22.40 -31.44
C VAL A 253 61.70 -22.37 -31.36
N SER A 254 62.28 -22.41 -30.15
CA SER A 254 63.74 -22.45 -29.99
C SER A 254 64.36 -23.70 -30.62
N TRP A 255 63.68 -24.85 -30.51
CA TRP A 255 64.13 -26.09 -31.14
C TRP A 255 64.05 -26.01 -32.67
N ASP A 256 62.97 -25.48 -33.24
CA ASP A 256 62.83 -25.28 -34.69
C ASP A 256 63.95 -24.38 -35.24
N GLU A 257 64.30 -23.30 -34.52
CA GLU A 257 65.40 -22.41 -34.88
C GLU A 257 66.76 -23.12 -34.83
N THR A 258 67.05 -23.85 -33.75
CA THR A 258 68.32 -24.61 -33.65
C THR A 258 68.44 -25.72 -34.71
N ILE A 259 67.33 -26.36 -35.08
CA ILE A 259 67.31 -27.37 -36.13
C ILE A 259 67.57 -26.71 -37.49
N ARG A 260 66.92 -25.56 -37.78
CA ARG A 260 67.19 -24.79 -38.99
C ARG A 260 68.64 -24.34 -39.10
N ASP A 261 69.23 -23.83 -38.02
CA ASP A 261 70.63 -23.41 -38.01
C ASP A 261 71.56 -24.59 -38.30
N ALA A 262 71.30 -25.75 -37.69
CA ALA A 262 72.06 -26.97 -37.94
C ALA A 262 71.88 -27.47 -39.39
N GLU A 263 70.67 -27.41 -39.95
CA GLU A 263 70.41 -27.72 -41.36
C GLU A 263 71.16 -26.77 -42.30
N GLU A 264 71.18 -25.46 -42.01
CA GLU A 264 71.94 -24.48 -42.79
C GLU A 264 73.45 -24.71 -42.73
N GLU A 265 74.00 -25.07 -41.57
CA GLU A 265 75.41 -25.42 -41.44
C GLU A 265 75.78 -26.67 -42.23
N VAL A 266 74.93 -27.71 -42.17
CA VAL A 266 75.10 -28.92 -42.98
C VAL A 266 75.04 -28.58 -44.47
N ASP A 267 74.07 -27.80 -44.91
CA ASP A 267 73.94 -27.34 -46.30
C ASP A 267 75.19 -26.58 -46.79
N LYS A 268 75.76 -25.72 -45.94
CA LYS A 268 77.01 -24.99 -46.24
C LYS A 268 78.18 -25.97 -46.38
N LEU A 269 78.33 -26.91 -45.45
CA LEU A 269 79.38 -27.93 -45.50
C LEU A 269 79.24 -28.87 -46.71
N GLU A 270 78.01 -29.20 -47.12
CA GLU A 270 77.75 -30.00 -48.31
C GLU A 270 78.11 -29.24 -49.59
N LYS A 271 77.73 -27.96 -49.71
CA LYS A 271 78.12 -27.10 -50.83
C LYS A 271 79.64 -26.95 -50.93
N ASP A 272 80.32 -26.67 -49.81
CA ASP A 272 81.77 -26.57 -49.74
C ASP A 272 82.45 -27.89 -50.18
N ARG A 273 81.93 -29.03 -49.73
CA ARG A 273 82.43 -30.36 -50.14
C ARG A 273 82.25 -30.58 -51.64
N ASP A 274 81.08 -30.26 -52.18
CA ASP A 274 80.79 -30.42 -53.60
C ASP A 274 81.63 -29.47 -54.47
N GLU A 275 81.92 -28.25 -53.99
CA GLU A 275 82.85 -27.34 -54.64
C GLU A 275 84.28 -27.84 -54.61
N ARG A 276 84.76 -28.38 -53.47
CA ARG A 276 86.08 -29.02 -53.37
C ARG A 276 86.22 -30.21 -54.33
N ARG A 277 85.17 -31.03 -54.45
CA ARG A 277 85.09 -32.11 -55.45
C ARG A 277 85.13 -31.59 -56.88
N LYS A 278 84.39 -30.52 -57.20
CA LYS A 278 84.44 -29.87 -58.53
C LYS A 278 85.81 -29.29 -58.87
N LEU A 279 86.51 -28.76 -57.87
CA LEU A 279 87.86 -28.21 -58.00
C LEU A 279 88.97 -29.28 -57.99
N GLY A 280 88.63 -30.56 -57.75
CA GLY A 280 89.57 -31.68 -57.80
C GLY A 280 90.53 -31.77 -56.62
N TYR A 281 90.16 -31.20 -55.46
CA TYR A 281 90.94 -31.32 -54.22
C TYR A 281 90.64 -32.61 -53.42
N GLU A 282 89.64 -33.38 -53.85
CA GLU A 282 89.34 -34.77 -53.44
C GLU A 282 89.18 -35.65 -54.67
#